data_AF-A0A4U6D735-F1
#
_entry.id   AF-A0A4U6D735-F1
#
_cell.length_a   1.000
_cell.length_b   1.000
_cell.length_c   1.000
_cell.angle_alpha   90.00
_cell.angle_beta   90.00
_cell.angle_gamma   90.00
#
_symmetry.space_group_name_H-M   'P 1'
#
loop_
_entity.id
_entity.type
_entity.pdbx_description
1 polymer ?
#
loop_
_entity_poly.entity_id
_entity_poly.type
_entity_poly.pdbx_seq_one_letter_code
_entity_poly.pdbx_strand_id
1 'polypeptide(L)'
;MIYEKRFILTVGREAKIILKADFQKNSNEVTIDFEFLLKDTNESNFHDPITSNHPQYWKLKKSTPEKAQLLQMEYSGVSRKQLYSAMNEFKKRIGQGYNIHCNMIIEEKIKNLKGVRISALNRTLLTRM
;
A
#
# COMPACT_ATOMS: atom_id res chain seq x y z
N MET A 1 -12.08 12.26 4.95
CA MET A 1 -11.45 12.89 3.75
C MET A 1 -10.82 11.81 2.90
N ILE A 2 -10.85 11.93 1.57
CA ILE A 2 -10.25 10.95 0.66
C ILE A 2 -9.16 11.63 -0.17
N TYR A 3 -8.02 10.95 -0.31
CA TYR A 3 -6.94 11.36 -1.21
C TYR A 3 -6.56 10.20 -2.11
N GLU A 4 -6.43 10.49 -3.40
CA GLU A 4 -6.13 9.49 -4.41
C GLU A 4 -4.85 9.87 -5.13
N LYS A 5 -3.98 8.90 -5.33
CA LYS A 5 -2.75 9.08 -6.10
C LYS A 5 -2.55 7.93 -7.07
N ARG A 6 -2.39 8.26 -8.35
CA ARG A 6 -2.13 7.31 -9.43
C ARG A 6 -0.63 7.28 -9.76
N PHE A 7 -0.14 6.09 -10.04
CA PHE A 7 1.23 5.81 -10.42
C PHE A 7 1.22 4.98 -11.69
N ILE A 8 1.92 5.45 -12.71
CA ILE A 8 2.17 4.65 -13.92
C ILE A 8 3.31 3.69 -13.58
N LEU A 9 3.05 2.40 -13.71
CA LEU A 9 4.02 1.33 -13.54
C LEU A 9 4.64 0.95 -14.89
N THR A 10 5.66 0.10 -14.83
CA THR A 10 6.25 -0.50 -16.03
C THR A 10 5.23 -1.34 -16.79
N VAL A 11 5.28 -1.29 -18.12
CA VAL A 11 4.44 -2.10 -19.05
C VAL A 11 2.97 -1.64 -19.12
N GLY A 12 2.70 -0.33 -19.02
CA GLY A 12 1.37 0.24 -19.26
C GLY A 12 0.33 0.01 -18.16
N ARG A 13 0.74 -0.58 -17.04
CA ARG A 13 -0.09 -0.77 -15.85
C ARG A 13 -0.18 0.51 -15.05
N GLU A 14 -1.34 0.75 -14.45
CA GLU A 14 -1.55 1.85 -13.52
C GLU A 14 -1.88 1.31 -12.13
N ALA A 15 -1.18 1.79 -11.12
CA ALA A 15 -1.55 1.57 -9.72
C ALA A 15 -2.17 2.83 -9.13
N LYS A 16 -3.18 2.66 -8.28
CA LYS A 16 -3.83 3.75 -7.56
C LYS A 16 -3.80 3.46 -6.07
N ILE A 17 -3.36 4.43 -5.29
CA ILE A 17 -3.45 4.41 -3.84
C ILE A 17 -4.58 5.35 -3.45
N ILE A 18 -5.51 4.85 -2.64
CA ILE A 18 -6.58 5.64 -2.02
C ILE A 18 -6.29 5.67 -0.52
N LEU A 19 -6.12 6.87 0.01
CA LEU A 19 -5.97 7.15 1.43
C LEU A 19 -7.30 7.71 1.94
N LYS A 20 -7.91 7.03 2.91
CA LYS A 20 -9.13 7.47 3.57
C LYS A 20 -8.79 7.88 4.98
N ALA A 21 -9.03 9.15 5.32
CA ALA A 21 -8.96 9.65 6.68
C ALA A 21 -10.37 9.63 7.28
N ASP A 22 -10.51 8.91 8.38
CA ASP A 22 -11.65 9.01 9.28
C ASP A 22 -11.28 9.91 10.45
N PHE A 23 -12.09 10.96 10.66
CA PHE A 23 -11.88 11.93 11.71
C PHE A 23 -12.81 11.56 12.86
N GLN A 24 -12.21 11.18 13.99
CA GLN A 24 -13.02 10.81 15.13
C GLN A 24 -13.65 12.08 15.73
N LYS A 25 -14.98 12.03 15.91
CA LYS A 25 -15.73 13.16 16.47
C LYS A 25 -15.26 13.37 17.92
N ASN A 26 -14.72 14.56 18.22
CA ASN A 26 -14.23 15.02 19.54
C ASN A 26 -12.80 14.63 19.93
N SER A 27 -11.99 14.07 19.04
CA SER A 27 -10.56 13.94 19.26
C SER A 27 -9.78 14.50 18.08
N ASN A 28 -8.52 14.90 18.30
CA ASN A 28 -7.60 15.21 17.21
C ASN A 28 -7.05 13.94 16.57
N GLU A 29 -7.68 12.77 16.78
CA GLU A 29 -7.22 11.50 16.22
C GLU A 29 -7.81 11.29 14.83
N VAL A 30 -6.92 10.92 13.92
CA VAL A 30 -7.27 10.60 12.54
C VAL A 30 -6.76 9.21 12.21
N THR A 31 -7.69 8.32 11.90
CA THR A 31 -7.36 6.99 11.42
C THR A 31 -7.20 7.05 9.90
N ILE A 32 -6.06 6.57 9.41
CA ILE A 32 -5.81 6.48 7.96
C ILE A 32 -5.86 5.03 7.52
N ASP A 33 -6.80 4.75 6.64
CA ASP A 33 -6.90 3.49 5.91
C ASP A 33 -6.38 3.65 4.49
N PHE A 34 -5.82 2.55 3.99
CA PHE A 34 -5.21 2.48 2.67
C PHE A 34 -5.90 1.43 1.84
N GLU A 35 -6.16 1.78 0.59
CA GLU A 35 -6.70 0.89 -0.41
C GLU A 35 -5.83 1.00 -1.66
N PHE A 36 -5.44 -0.17 -2.18
CA PHE A 36 -4.56 -0.29 -3.33
C PHE A 36 -5.36 -0.90 -4.48
N LEU A 37 -5.38 -0.21 -5.60
CA LEU A 37 -6.04 -0.68 -6.81
C LEU A 37 -5.04 -0.76 -7.95
N LEU A 38 -5.27 -1.70 -8.85
CA LEU A 38 -4.52 -1.89 -10.08
C LEU A 38 -5.44 -1.73 -11.28
N LYS A 39 -4.89 -1.26 -12.38
CA LYS A 39 -5.53 -1.26 -13.69
C LYS A 39 -4.50 -1.74 -14.71
N ASP A 40 -4.79 -2.87 -15.34
CA ASP A 40 -3.99 -3.37 -16.46
C ASP A 40 -4.28 -2.56 -17.74
N THR A 41 -3.33 -2.56 -18.67
CA THR A 41 -3.41 -1.83 -19.95
C THR A 41 -4.67 -2.15 -20.75
N ASN A 42 -5.15 -3.40 -20.65
CA ASN A 42 -6.32 -3.89 -21.38
C ASN A 42 -7.63 -3.72 -20.60
N GLU A 43 -7.58 -3.26 -19.36
CA GLU A 43 -8.76 -3.08 -18.53
C GLU A 43 -9.22 -1.63 -18.51
N SER A 44 -10.53 -1.43 -18.42
CA SER A 44 -11.12 -0.08 -18.37
C SER A 44 -11.17 0.47 -16.94
N ASN A 45 -11.30 -0.40 -15.95
CA ASN A 45 -11.58 -0.05 -14.56
C ASN A 45 -10.45 -0.46 -13.61
N PHE A 46 -10.35 0.24 -12.50
CA PHE A 46 -9.48 -0.16 -11.39
C PHE A 46 -10.10 -1.31 -10.61
N HIS A 47 -9.29 -2.30 -10.24
CA HIS A 47 -9.70 -3.48 -9.48
C HIS A 47 -8.70 -3.79 -8.36
N ASP A 48 -9.07 -4.69 -7.45
CA ASP A 48 -8.16 -5.18 -6.42
C ASP A 48 -6.99 -5.96 -7.04
N PRO A 49 -5.75 -5.76 -6.57
CA PRO A 49 -4.59 -6.51 -7.03
C PRO A 49 -4.70 -8.03 -6.83
N ILE A 50 -5.48 -8.44 -5.82
CA ILE A 50 -5.71 -9.84 -5.46
C ILE A 50 -7.22 -10.08 -5.45
N THR A 51 -7.75 -10.58 -6.55
CA THR A 51 -9.15 -11.00 -6.68
C THR A 51 -9.35 -12.45 -6.22
N SER A 52 -10.60 -12.92 -6.15
CA SER A 52 -10.94 -14.31 -5.78
C SER A 52 -10.24 -15.38 -6.63
N ASN A 53 -9.92 -15.05 -7.89
CA ASN A 53 -9.24 -15.94 -8.83
C ASN A 53 -7.71 -15.93 -8.67
N HIS A 54 -7.16 -15.06 -7.82
CA HIS A 54 -5.72 -14.95 -7.63
C HIS A 54 -5.20 -16.07 -6.69
N PRO A 55 -4.05 -16.71 -6.99
CA PRO A 55 -3.52 -17.81 -6.17
C PRO A 55 -3.22 -17.41 -4.71
N GLN A 56 -2.94 -16.13 -4.46
CA GLN A 56 -2.76 -15.61 -3.10
C GLN A 56 -4.04 -15.14 -2.41
N TYR A 57 -5.23 -15.29 -3.02
CA TYR A 57 -6.50 -14.87 -2.41
C TYR A 57 -6.75 -15.51 -1.04
N TRP A 58 -6.52 -16.82 -0.92
CA TRP A 58 -6.66 -17.52 0.36
C TRP A 58 -5.67 -17.05 1.41
N LYS A 59 -4.46 -16.67 0.99
CA LYS A 59 -3.45 -16.10 1.88
C LYS A 59 -3.86 -14.71 2.35
N LEU A 60 -4.43 -13.89 1.48
CA LEU A 60 -5.00 -12.60 1.84
C LEU A 60 -6.16 -12.76 2.84
N LYS A 61 -7.10 -13.66 2.57
CA LYS A 61 -8.26 -13.92 3.44
C LYS A 61 -7.88 -14.43 4.83
N LYS A 62 -6.79 -15.21 4.95
CA LYS A 62 -6.28 -15.75 6.22
C LYS A 62 -5.29 -14.81 6.93
N SER A 63 -4.92 -13.69 6.31
CA SER A 63 -3.93 -12.75 6.86
C SER A 63 -4.59 -11.77 7.83
N THR A 64 -3.79 -11.25 8.77
CA THR A 64 -4.21 -10.09 9.57
C THR A 64 -4.39 -8.86 8.67
N PRO A 65 -5.22 -7.87 9.05
CA PRO A 65 -5.47 -6.67 8.23
C PRO A 65 -4.18 -5.98 7.75
N GLU A 66 -3.19 -5.84 8.64
CA GLU A 66 -1.85 -5.31 8.30
C GLU A 66 -1.16 -6.10 7.18
N LYS A 67 -1.15 -7.44 7.29
CA LYS A 67 -0.48 -8.32 6.33
C LYS A 67 -1.24 -8.36 5.01
N ALA A 68 -2.58 -8.29 5.06
CA ALA A 68 -3.42 -8.19 3.88
C ALA A 68 -3.15 -6.89 3.12
N GLN A 69 -3.05 -5.75 3.81
CA GLN A 69 -2.69 -4.46 3.19
C GLN A 69 -1.29 -4.48 2.57
N LEU A 70 -0.30 -5.07 3.27
CA LEU A 70 1.05 -5.22 2.71
C LEU A 70 1.06 -6.13 1.46
N LEU A 71 0.30 -7.22 1.46
CA LEU A 71 0.14 -8.09 0.30
C LEU A 71 -0.50 -7.33 -0.86
N GLN A 72 -1.58 -6.59 -0.63
CA GLN A 72 -2.22 -5.79 -1.68
C GLN A 72 -1.26 -4.73 -2.25
N MET A 73 -0.49 -4.04 -1.39
CA MET A 73 0.53 -3.10 -1.84
C MET A 73 1.58 -3.79 -2.74
N GLU A 74 2.12 -4.93 -2.30
CA GLU A 74 3.13 -5.67 -3.06
C GLU A 74 2.60 -6.11 -4.43
N TYR A 75 1.39 -6.67 -4.45
CA TYR A 75 0.75 -7.15 -5.68
C TYR A 75 0.27 -6.01 -6.59
N SER A 76 -0.01 -4.83 -6.04
CA SER A 76 -0.31 -3.62 -6.84
C SER A 76 0.92 -3.05 -7.54
N GLY A 77 2.14 -3.52 -7.22
CA GLY A 77 3.38 -2.95 -7.76
C GLY A 77 3.76 -1.59 -7.15
N VAL A 78 3.03 -1.13 -6.13
CA VAL A 78 3.35 0.10 -5.41
C VAL A 78 4.56 -0.12 -4.51
N SER A 79 5.61 0.65 -4.75
CA SER A 79 6.77 0.68 -3.87
C SER A 79 6.50 1.46 -2.59
N ARG A 80 7.23 1.13 -1.52
CA ARG A 80 7.16 1.90 -0.26
C ARG A 80 7.42 3.38 -0.46
N LYS A 81 8.35 3.75 -1.35
CA LYS A 81 8.67 5.16 -1.65
C LYS A 81 7.45 5.91 -2.18
N GLN A 82 6.68 5.27 -3.08
CA GLN A 82 5.44 5.84 -3.62
C GLN A 82 4.37 5.99 -2.54
N LEU A 83 4.24 4.99 -1.65
CA LEU A 83 3.34 5.06 -0.51
C LEU A 83 3.70 6.19 0.46
N TYR A 84 4.98 6.29 0.87
CA TYR A 84 5.44 7.36 1.76
C TYR A 84 5.27 8.74 1.11
N SER A 85 5.50 8.87 -0.20
CA SER A 85 5.22 10.09 -0.95
C SER A 85 3.73 10.47 -0.90
N ALA A 86 2.84 9.51 -1.17
CA ALA A 86 1.39 9.72 -1.10
C ALA A 86 0.95 10.12 0.32
N MET A 87 1.48 9.44 1.34
CA MET A 87 1.20 9.74 2.74
C MET A 87 1.71 11.12 3.15
N ASN A 88 2.89 11.54 2.72
CA ASN A 88 3.43 12.85 3.06
C ASN A 88 2.59 13.98 2.43
N GLU A 89 2.16 13.81 1.18
CA GLU A 89 1.23 14.74 0.53
C GLU A 89 -0.13 14.78 1.24
N PHE A 90 -0.62 13.62 1.66
CA PHE A 90 -1.87 13.54 2.41
C PHE A 90 -1.79 14.23 3.77
N LYS A 91 -0.69 14.02 4.51
CA LYS A 91 -0.40 14.72 5.77
C LYS A 91 -0.39 16.24 5.58
N LYS A 92 0.23 16.72 4.50
CA LYS A 92 0.22 18.15 4.16
C LYS A 92 -1.20 18.67 3.87
N ARG A 93 -2.06 17.86 3.26
CA ARG A 93 -3.47 18.22 2.99
C ARG A 93 -4.36 18.21 4.22
N ILE A 94 -4.13 17.31 5.17
CA ILE A 94 -4.86 17.26 6.44
C ILE A 94 -4.49 18.48 7.31
N GLY A 95 -3.25 18.95 7.23
CA GLY A 95 -2.74 20.07 8.03
C GLY A 95 -2.05 19.61 9.32
N GLN A 96 -1.42 20.56 10.01
CA GLN A 96 -0.71 20.32 11.27
C GLN A 96 -1.71 20.43 12.43
N GLY A 97 -1.86 19.38 13.24
CA GLY A 97 -2.75 19.40 14.42
C GLY A 97 -3.46 18.08 14.74
N TYR A 98 -3.43 17.11 13.82
CA TYR A 98 -4.03 15.79 14.02
C TYR A 98 -2.99 14.72 14.38
N ASN A 99 -3.32 13.91 15.39
CA ASN A 99 -2.62 12.66 15.72
C ASN A 99 -3.04 11.60 14.70
N ILE A 100 -2.13 11.32 13.76
CA ILE A 100 -2.37 10.40 12.66
C ILE A 100 -2.01 8.98 13.09
N HIS A 101 -3.01 8.13 13.21
CA HIS A 101 -2.86 6.69 13.38
C HIS A 101 -2.90 6.02 12.00
N CYS A 102 -1.76 5.50 11.57
CA CYS A 102 -1.68 4.65 10.39
C CYS A 102 -1.81 3.20 10.85
N ASN A 103 -2.85 2.49 10.41
CA ASN A 103 -3.02 1.06 10.69
C ASN A 103 -1.96 0.16 10.00
N MET A 104 -1.09 0.73 9.17
CA MET A 104 -0.05 0.00 8.46
C MET A 104 1.25 -0.07 9.29
N ILE A 105 1.52 -1.23 9.91
CA ILE A 105 2.83 -1.52 10.54
C ILE A 105 3.86 -1.83 9.44
N ILE A 106 4.39 -0.80 8.79
CA ILE A 106 5.42 -0.96 7.73
C ILE A 106 6.79 -1.29 8.35
N GLU A 107 7.04 -0.95 9.61
CA GLU A 107 8.40 -0.97 10.18
C GLU A 107 8.73 -2.16 11.10
N GLU A 108 7.81 -2.75 11.87
CA GLU A 108 8.22 -3.67 12.95
C GLU A 108 8.35 -5.16 12.59
N LYS A 109 7.71 -5.66 11.52
CA LYS A 109 7.71 -7.12 11.26
C LYS A 109 8.75 -7.64 10.27
N ILE A 110 9.58 -6.78 9.66
CA ILE A 110 10.63 -7.25 8.73
C ILE A 110 11.85 -7.79 9.48
N LYS A 111 12.11 -7.33 10.73
CA LYS A 111 13.15 -7.97 11.56
C LYS A 111 12.81 -9.41 11.94
N ASN A 112 11.53 -9.79 11.92
CA ASN A 112 11.07 -11.11 12.37
C ASN A 112 10.64 -12.06 11.24
N LEU A 113 10.69 -11.65 9.97
CA LEU A 113 10.47 -12.55 8.84
C LEU A 113 11.79 -13.24 8.42
N LYS A 114 12.44 -13.92 9.38
CA LYS A 114 13.46 -14.94 9.07
C LYS A 114 12.76 -16.12 8.39
N GLY A 115 12.64 -16.09 7.06
CA GLY A 115 12.14 -17.25 6.30
C GLY A 115 11.43 -16.96 4.99
N VAL A 116 11.04 -15.71 4.72
CA VAL A 116 10.54 -15.36 3.38
C VAL A 116 11.76 -15.07 2.52
N ARG A 117 12.10 -16.00 1.60
CA ARG A 117 13.07 -15.74 0.54
C ARG A 117 12.58 -14.51 -0.23
N ILE A 118 13.24 -13.38 0.03
CA ILE A 118 13.10 -12.14 -0.71
C ILE A 118 13.32 -12.50 -2.19
N SER A 119 12.23 -12.53 -2.95
CA SER A 119 12.25 -12.88 -4.37
C SER A 119 13.09 -11.83 -5.11
N ALA A 120 14.06 -12.33 -5.87
CA ALA A 120 14.83 -11.81 -7.02
C ALA A 120 15.06 -10.30 -7.27
N LEU A 121 14.25 -9.36 -6.79
CA LEU A 121 14.31 -7.94 -7.10
C LEU A 121 15.46 -7.17 -6.42
N ASN A 122 16.06 -7.71 -5.36
CA ASN A 122 17.17 -7.04 -4.65
C ASN A 122 18.57 -7.44 -5.13
N ARG A 123 18.72 -8.38 -6.08
CA ARG A 123 20.06 -8.81 -6.54
C ARG A 123 20.77 -7.79 -7.42
N THR A 124 20.05 -6.94 -8.13
CA THR A 124 20.66 -5.98 -9.08
C THR A 124 21.14 -4.69 -8.43
N LEU A 125 20.78 -4.41 -7.18
CA LEU A 125 21.22 -3.19 -6.47
C LEU A 125 22.52 -3.38 -5.67
N LEU A 126 23.06 -4.61 -5.58
CA LEU A 126 24.29 -4.90 -4.82
C LEU A 126 25.49 -5.27 -5.70
N THR A 127 25.41 -5.13 -7.02
CA THR A 127 26.51 -5.45 -7.96
C THR A 127 27.13 -4.20 -8.62
N ARG A 128 26.92 -3.02 -8.04
CA ARG A 128 27.69 -1.82 -8.38
C ARG A 128 28.25 -1.18 -7.10
N MET A 129 29.26 -1.84 -6.56
CA MET A 129 30.35 -1.24 -5.79
C MET A 129 31.64 -1.86 -6.29
#